data_AF-A0A8J8MTD7-F1
#
_entry.id   AF-A0A8J8MTD7-F1
#
_cell.length_a   1.000
_cell.length_b   1.000
_cell.length_c   1.000
_cell.angle_alpha   90.00
_cell.angle_beta   90.00
_cell.angle_gamma   90.00
#
_symmetry.space_group_name_H-M   'P 1'
#
loop_
_entity.id
_entity.type
_entity.pdbx_description
1 polymer ?
#
loop_
_entity_poly.entity_id
_entity_poly.type
_entity_poly.pdbx_seq_one_letter_code
_entity_poly.pdbx_strand_id
1 'polypeptide(L)'
;MPARWVFLDEVDAYPGDLDGEGDPIALAEARTISFGHRSKGFLASTPTVRGLSRIEREYELSDQQRYHVPCPHCGALQWLKFERLRWQAGLPETAAYLCEHCDEPIAERHKTEMMDEANGARWIPTAEPELRRRAEAAGIVGFHISGLYSPLGWLSWAEIARNWEAAQGNDAALKTLKNTVLGETWQERGEAPDWQRLYERREDWHLGQVPDGALMLTAGADVQRDRIEIDVWGWGWGRNLESWLVDHVVLEGDTAREEVWGDLTDLLGETWDHAGGARMALARLAIDTGDGATTDAVYNWCRKMGHGQVIAVKGVGGFDRATPVDGPTYVDVTEAGRRIRRGVRLWKVAGAVFKSETYRFLRLAAPTDEEIADGTGYLAGFVHIPRGTTAEWTKQLTAEQLMTVKTRQGFQRLEWQQTRDRNEAMVCRVYARAAAWLMGMDCWNEDRWEALAAQLLPGRTETTTLPAGQPQRQTITPPSPRSLGWLGDRRKGNWF
;
A
#
# COMPACT_ATOMS: atom_id res chain seq x y z
N MET A 1 14.05 -6.23 37.05
CA MET A 1 15.20 -5.57 37.70
C MET A 1 15.04 -4.07 37.54
N PRO A 2 15.15 -3.25 38.60
CA PRO A 2 15.13 -1.79 38.47
C PRO A 2 16.44 -1.27 37.86
N ALA A 3 16.36 -0.30 36.96
CA ALA A 3 17.51 0.28 36.27
C ALA A 3 17.44 1.82 36.33
N ARG A 4 18.54 2.48 36.71
CA ARG A 4 18.60 3.95 36.76
C ARG A 4 18.70 4.56 35.36
N TRP A 5 19.47 3.92 34.48
CA TRP A 5 19.67 4.37 33.10
C TRP A 5 19.24 3.28 32.14
N VAL A 6 18.51 3.66 31.11
CA VAL A 6 18.04 2.77 30.06
C VAL A 6 18.43 3.36 28.71
N PHE A 7 19.11 2.56 27.91
CA PHE A 7 19.54 2.89 26.55
C PHE A 7 18.83 1.91 25.61
N LEU A 8 18.06 2.45 24.69
CA LEU A 8 17.25 1.72 23.73
C LEU A 8 17.73 2.12 22.35
N ASP A 9 18.43 1.21 21.68
CA ASP A 9 19.00 1.42 20.36
C ASP A 9 18.19 0.68 19.30
N GLU A 10 18.08 1.27 18.12
CA GLU A 10 17.21 0.86 17.01
C GLU A 10 15.76 0.58 17.41
N VAL A 11 15.17 1.50 18.16
CA VAL A 11 13.79 1.36 18.68
C VAL A 11 12.72 1.17 17.61
N ASP A 12 12.92 1.65 16.38
CA ASP A 12 11.97 1.43 15.28
C ASP A 12 11.96 -0.01 14.77
N ALA A 13 13.02 -0.78 15.02
CA ALA A 13 13.09 -2.20 14.64
C ALA A 13 12.47 -3.14 15.70
N TYR A 14 12.03 -2.61 16.85
CA TYR A 14 11.48 -3.43 17.92
C TYR A 14 10.10 -3.98 17.58
N PRO A 15 9.77 -5.22 17.98
CA PRO A 15 8.45 -5.78 17.77
C PRO A 15 7.37 -4.93 18.47
N GLY A 16 6.15 -4.95 17.92
CA GLY A 16 4.99 -4.24 18.46
C GLY A 16 4.61 -4.68 19.88
N ASP A 17 4.76 -5.97 20.13
CA ASP A 17 4.40 -6.66 21.36
C ASP A 17 5.47 -7.72 21.66
N LEU A 18 5.96 -7.73 22.90
CA LEU A 18 6.97 -8.69 23.35
C LEU A 18 6.28 -9.89 23.99
N ASP A 19 6.03 -10.93 23.20
CA ASP A 19 5.46 -12.20 23.66
C ASP A 19 4.15 -12.06 24.48
N GLY A 20 3.35 -11.01 24.23
CA GLY A 20 2.10 -10.73 24.93
C GLY A 20 2.23 -9.87 26.19
N GLU A 21 3.43 -9.37 26.51
CA GLU A 21 3.71 -8.51 27.67
C GLU A 21 3.52 -7.00 27.37
N GLY A 22 3.35 -6.61 26.11
CA GLY A 22 3.15 -5.22 25.68
C GLY A 22 4.38 -4.57 25.04
N ASP A 23 4.35 -3.23 24.94
CA ASP A 23 5.37 -2.44 24.24
C ASP A 23 6.76 -2.55 24.92
N PRO A 24 7.81 -3.05 24.23
CA PRO A 24 9.16 -3.16 24.77
C PRO A 24 9.71 -1.86 25.36
N ILE A 25 9.39 -0.71 24.76
CA ILE A 25 9.86 0.61 25.23
C ILE A 25 9.24 0.92 26.60
N ALA A 26 7.92 0.81 26.71
CA ALA A 26 7.20 1.06 27.96
C ALA A 26 7.64 0.10 29.09
N LEU A 27 7.88 -1.16 28.74
CA LEU A 27 8.39 -2.16 29.69
C LEU A 27 9.80 -1.80 30.20
N ALA A 28 10.67 -1.28 29.34
CA ALA A 28 12.00 -0.82 29.70
C ALA A 28 11.95 0.46 30.56
N GLU A 29 11.10 1.43 30.19
CA GLU A 29 10.87 2.66 30.97
C GLU A 29 10.32 2.36 32.36
N ALA A 30 9.41 1.38 32.48
CA ALA A 30 8.86 0.95 33.76
C ALA A 30 9.94 0.46 34.75
N ARG A 31 11.10 -0.01 34.25
CA ARG A 31 12.24 -0.38 35.12
C ARG A 31 12.91 0.82 35.78
N THR A 32 12.64 2.04 35.31
CA THR A 32 13.24 3.27 35.83
C THR A 32 12.44 3.98 36.93
N ILE A 33 11.18 3.59 37.14
CA ILE A 33 10.21 4.26 38.02
C ILE A 33 10.76 4.47 39.45
N SER A 34 11.49 3.49 39.99
CA SER A 34 12.06 3.54 41.34
C SER A 34 13.08 4.66 41.56
N PHE A 35 13.60 5.28 40.49
CA PHE A 35 14.64 6.31 40.57
C PHE A 35 14.12 7.75 40.41
N GLY A 36 12.85 7.94 40.05
CA GLY A 36 12.23 9.26 39.90
C GLY A 36 13.06 10.20 39.03
N HIS A 37 13.29 11.44 39.47
CA HIS A 37 14.08 12.47 38.76
C HIS A 37 15.55 12.10 38.48
N ARG A 38 16.06 10.99 39.03
CA ARG A 38 17.44 10.53 38.79
C ARG A 38 17.53 9.49 37.68
N SER A 39 16.40 9.07 37.10
CA SER A 39 16.39 8.19 35.94
C SER A 39 16.83 8.92 34.68
N LYS A 40 17.32 8.18 33.69
CA LYS A 40 17.60 8.71 32.35
C LYS A 40 17.27 7.64 31.31
N GLY A 41 16.41 7.99 30.36
CA GLY A 41 16.16 7.23 29.14
C GLY A 41 16.92 7.84 27.97
N PHE A 42 17.50 7.00 27.12
CA PHE A 42 18.09 7.40 25.85
C PHE A 42 17.57 6.46 24.76
N LEU A 43 16.85 7.03 23.80
CA LEU A 43 16.27 6.31 22.68
C LEU A 43 16.96 6.79 21.40
N ALA A 44 17.46 5.86 20.60
CA ALA A 44 18.08 6.13 19.30
C ALA A 44 17.55 5.15 18.26
N SER A 45 17.32 5.63 17.04
CA SER A 45 17.01 4.79 15.88
C SER A 45 17.02 5.64 14.61
N THR A 46 17.12 4.96 13.46
CA THR A 46 16.74 5.57 12.18
C THR A 46 15.21 5.52 12.01
N PRO A 47 14.55 6.64 11.68
CA PRO A 47 13.10 6.64 11.53
C PRO A 47 12.69 5.85 10.30
N THR A 48 11.54 5.19 10.38
CA THR A 48 10.99 4.35 9.31
C THR A 48 9.85 5.06 8.57
N VAL A 49 8.62 4.54 8.64
CA VAL A 49 7.46 5.12 7.96
C VAL A 49 6.82 6.17 8.86
N ARG A 50 6.47 7.32 8.29
CA ARG A 50 5.80 8.40 9.01
C ARG A 50 4.52 7.88 9.68
N GLY A 51 4.35 8.16 10.96
CA GLY A 51 3.21 7.71 11.77
C GLY A 51 3.30 6.26 12.27
N LEU A 52 4.27 5.46 11.81
CA LEU A 52 4.62 4.15 12.37
C LEU A 52 5.94 4.17 13.15
N SER A 53 6.81 5.11 12.81
CA SER A 53 8.10 5.31 13.46
C SER A 53 7.92 5.69 14.94
N ARG A 54 8.47 4.86 15.83
CA ARG A 54 8.47 5.07 17.28
C ARG A 54 9.40 6.21 17.63
N ILE A 55 10.59 6.28 17.02
CA ILE A 55 11.52 7.37 17.25
C ILE A 55 10.96 8.72 16.74
N GLU A 56 10.19 8.73 15.64
CA GLU A 56 9.47 9.93 15.19
C GLU A 56 8.48 10.39 16.26
N ARG A 57 7.68 9.49 16.84
CA ARG A 57 6.73 9.82 17.91
C ARG A 57 7.43 10.46 19.13
N GLU A 58 8.52 9.88 19.59
CA GLU A 58 9.26 10.42 20.74
C GLU A 58 9.92 11.76 20.40
N TYR A 59 10.43 11.91 19.17
CA TYR A 59 10.96 13.18 18.66
C TYR A 59 9.87 14.26 18.59
N GLU A 60 8.67 13.93 18.11
CA GLU A 60 7.54 14.86 18.02
C GLU A 60 7.05 15.35 19.39
N LEU A 61 7.25 14.58 20.46
CA LEU A 61 6.93 14.97 21.84
C LEU A 61 8.01 15.84 22.50
N SER A 62 9.17 15.96 21.87
CA SER A 62 10.33 16.69 22.38
C SER A 62 10.35 18.17 21.95
N ASP A 63 11.45 18.85 22.28
CA ASP A 63 11.76 20.20 21.81
C ASP A 63 12.34 20.27 20.37
N GLN A 64 12.50 19.11 19.72
CA GLN A 64 12.87 18.94 18.31
C GLN A 64 14.12 19.74 17.92
N GLN A 65 15.23 19.50 18.60
CA GLN A 65 16.47 20.20 18.28
C GLN A 65 17.03 19.77 16.93
N ARG A 66 17.49 20.77 16.16
CA ARG A 66 18.30 20.60 14.95
C ARG A 66 19.68 21.22 15.18
N TYR A 67 20.72 20.68 14.56
CA TYR A 67 22.06 21.25 14.66
C TYR A 67 22.22 22.38 13.65
N HIS A 68 22.30 23.62 14.11
CA HIS A 68 22.52 24.77 13.24
C HIS A 68 24.00 25.05 13.08
N VAL A 69 24.39 25.38 11.86
CA VAL A 69 25.76 25.71 11.45
C VAL A 69 25.78 27.10 10.79
N PRO A 70 26.80 27.94 11.05
CA PRO A 70 26.96 29.22 10.38
C PRO A 70 27.25 29.04 8.89
N CYS A 71 26.66 29.89 8.05
CA CYS A 71 27.11 30.02 6.67
C CYS A 71 28.51 30.66 6.63
N PRO A 72 29.49 30.12 5.89
CA PRO A 72 30.82 30.72 5.76
C PRO A 72 30.81 32.06 5.00
N HIS A 73 29.72 32.36 4.27
CA HIS A 73 29.60 33.59 3.47
C HIS A 73 28.88 34.71 4.23
N CYS A 74 27.73 34.43 4.84
CA CYS A 74 26.89 35.43 5.51
C CYS A 74 26.83 35.30 7.04
N GLY A 75 27.42 34.25 7.62
CA GLY A 75 27.41 33.99 9.07
C GLY A 75 26.07 33.56 9.66
N ALA A 76 24.98 33.59 8.89
CA ALA A 76 23.65 33.22 9.37
C ALA A 76 23.60 31.73 9.73
N LEU A 77 22.96 31.41 10.87
CA LEU A 77 22.78 30.05 11.35
C LEU A 77 21.62 29.36 10.61
N GLN A 78 21.88 28.15 10.13
CA GLN A 78 20.92 27.31 9.41
C GLN A 78 21.16 25.84 9.75
N TRP A 79 20.14 24.99 9.65
CA TRP A 79 20.38 23.54 9.62
C TRP A 79 20.36 23.06 8.17
N LEU A 80 21.20 22.08 7.84
CA LEU A 80 21.32 21.49 6.51
C LEU A 80 20.05 20.72 6.13
N LYS A 81 19.43 21.12 5.02
CA LYS A 81 18.24 20.51 4.40
C LYS A 81 18.65 19.87 3.07
N PHE A 82 18.16 18.66 2.79
CA PHE A 82 18.56 17.95 1.58
C PHE A 82 18.19 18.72 0.30
N GLU A 83 17.07 19.44 0.30
CA GLU A 83 16.59 20.26 -0.83
C GLU A 83 17.53 21.43 -1.18
N ARG A 84 18.44 21.78 -0.28
CA ARG A 84 19.46 22.81 -0.49
C ARG A 84 20.79 22.23 -0.99
N LEU A 85 20.96 20.91 -0.99
CA LEU A 85 22.07 20.25 -1.67
C LEU A 85 21.78 20.21 -3.17
N ARG A 86 22.60 20.88 -3.97
CA ARG A 86 22.41 21.02 -5.43
C ARG A 86 23.65 20.55 -6.17
N TRP A 87 23.42 19.90 -7.31
CA TRP A 87 24.44 19.43 -8.23
C TRP A 87 23.88 19.46 -9.66
N GLN A 88 24.76 19.38 -10.64
CA GLN A 88 24.38 19.23 -12.05
C GLN A 88 23.98 17.78 -12.31
N ALA A 89 22.88 17.57 -13.03
CA ALA A 89 22.36 16.23 -13.29
C ALA A 89 23.41 15.33 -13.97
N GLY A 90 23.62 14.15 -13.41
CA GLY A 90 24.63 13.19 -13.88
C GLY A 90 26.08 13.53 -13.50
N LEU A 91 26.30 14.64 -12.78
CA LEU A 91 27.61 15.09 -12.28
C LEU A 91 27.56 15.33 -10.75
N PRO A 92 27.35 14.27 -9.96
CA PRO A 92 27.16 14.37 -8.50
C PRO A 92 28.39 14.93 -7.75
N GLU A 93 29.59 14.88 -8.33
CA GLU A 93 30.79 15.54 -7.81
C GLU A 93 30.71 17.07 -7.79
N THR A 94 29.77 17.66 -8.51
CA THR A 94 29.49 19.11 -8.48
C THR A 94 28.64 19.54 -7.29
N ALA A 95 28.31 18.62 -6.37
CA ALA A 95 27.48 18.88 -5.22
C ALA A 95 27.99 20.02 -4.34
N ALA A 96 27.15 21.04 -4.19
CA ALA A 96 27.35 22.17 -3.30
C ALA A 96 26.06 22.44 -2.51
N TYR A 97 26.20 22.90 -1.28
CA TYR A 97 25.06 23.23 -0.43
C TYR A 97 24.73 24.72 -0.58
N LEU A 98 23.51 25.08 -0.98
CA LEU A 98 23.08 26.47 -1.10
C LEU A 98 22.60 27.01 0.26
N CYS A 99 23.16 28.12 0.71
CA CYS A 99 22.72 28.75 1.96
C CYS A 99 21.24 29.18 1.89
N GLU A 100 20.46 28.96 2.95
CA GLU A 100 19.05 29.38 2.98
C GLU A 100 18.84 30.89 3.10
N HIS A 101 19.88 31.66 3.45
CA HIS A 101 19.81 33.10 3.70
C HIS A 101 20.39 33.95 2.57
N CYS A 102 21.47 33.49 1.92
CA CYS A 102 22.15 34.23 0.85
C CYS A 102 22.24 33.47 -0.48
N ASP A 103 21.75 32.23 -0.55
CA ASP A 103 21.79 31.35 -1.73
C ASP A 103 23.18 31.06 -2.32
N GLU A 104 24.25 31.55 -1.69
CA GLU A 104 25.63 31.27 -2.09
C GLU A 104 25.99 29.78 -1.92
N PRO A 105 26.68 29.16 -2.90
CA PRO A 105 27.10 27.77 -2.81
C PRO A 105 28.24 27.60 -1.79
N ILE A 106 28.02 26.67 -0.89
CA ILE A 106 28.99 26.24 0.12
C ILE A 106 29.62 24.94 -0.36
N ALA A 107 30.95 24.95 -0.48
CA ALA A 107 31.71 23.75 -0.79
C ALA A 107 31.89 22.86 0.44
N GLU A 108 31.91 21.55 0.24
CA GLU A 108 31.96 20.55 1.31
C GLU A 108 33.15 20.74 2.28
N ARG A 109 34.29 21.24 1.80
CA ARG A 109 35.47 21.54 2.64
C ARG A 109 35.17 22.46 3.83
N HIS A 110 34.12 23.27 3.77
CA HIS A 110 33.72 24.18 4.85
C HIS A 110 32.99 23.48 6.00
N LYS A 111 32.56 22.21 5.84
CA LYS A 111 31.84 21.45 6.87
C LYS A 111 32.55 21.47 8.23
N THR A 112 33.87 21.26 8.27
CA THR A 112 34.62 21.22 9.53
C THR A 112 34.52 22.53 10.29
N GLU A 113 34.70 23.66 9.59
CA GLU A 113 34.58 25.00 10.18
C GLU A 113 33.13 25.31 10.57
N MET A 114 32.17 24.94 9.72
CA MET A 114 30.74 25.13 9.96
C MET A 114 30.22 24.33 11.16
N MET A 115 30.80 23.18 11.47
CA MET A 115 30.37 22.34 12.59
C MET A 115 31.14 22.64 13.88
N ASP A 116 32.06 23.61 13.87
CA ASP A 116 32.79 24.02 15.07
C ASP A 116 31.90 24.92 15.95
N GLU A 117 31.68 24.53 17.20
CA GLU A 117 30.93 25.32 18.18
C GLU A 117 31.57 26.69 18.42
N ALA A 118 32.90 26.81 18.26
CA ALA A 118 33.62 28.08 18.35
C ALA A 118 33.16 29.09 17.28
N ASN A 119 32.64 28.60 16.15
CA ASN A 119 32.08 29.43 15.08
C ASN A 119 30.57 29.66 15.23
N GLY A 120 29.96 29.20 16.33
CA GLY A 120 28.56 29.39 16.65
C GLY A 120 27.66 28.21 16.27
N ALA A 121 28.22 27.09 15.80
CA ALA A 121 27.47 25.87 15.57
C ALA A 121 26.85 25.37 16.87
N ARG A 122 25.54 25.09 16.87
CA ARG A 122 24.84 24.69 18.10
C ARG A 122 23.51 24.02 17.80
N TRP A 123 23.06 23.20 18.74
CA TRP A 123 21.70 22.70 18.74
C TRP A 123 20.71 23.81 19.09
N ILE A 124 19.65 23.95 18.29
CA ILE A 124 18.57 24.91 18.51
C ILE A 124 17.23 24.16 18.49
N PRO A 125 16.38 24.32 19.52
CA PRO A 125 15.02 23.79 19.52
C PRO A 125 14.19 24.39 18.39
N THR A 126 13.51 23.54 17.62
CA THR A 126 12.65 23.97 16.50
C THR A 126 11.16 23.70 16.73
N ALA A 127 10.80 23.03 17.84
CA ALA A 127 9.41 22.80 18.20
C ALA A 127 8.63 24.11 18.46
N GLU A 128 7.33 24.07 18.17
CA GLU A 128 6.38 25.15 18.49
C GLU A 128 6.44 25.55 19.97
N PRO A 129 6.26 26.84 20.34
CA PRO A 129 6.50 27.33 21.69
C PRO A 129 5.71 26.60 22.79
N GLU A 130 4.48 26.16 22.49
CA GLU A 130 3.67 25.40 23.45
C GLU A 130 4.20 23.99 23.68
N LEU A 131 4.54 23.28 22.59
CA LEU A 131 5.12 21.95 22.66
C LEU A 131 6.46 21.97 23.38
N ARG A 132 7.31 22.95 23.07
CA ARG A 132 8.61 23.12 23.74
C ARG A 132 8.46 23.26 25.25
N ARG A 133 7.53 24.09 25.73
CA ARG A 133 7.27 24.24 27.18
C ARG A 133 6.82 22.93 27.82
N ARG A 134 5.99 22.16 27.11
CA ARG A 134 5.53 20.84 27.59
C ARG A 134 6.67 19.82 27.65
N ALA A 135 7.52 19.78 26.63
CA ALA A 135 8.69 18.90 26.57
C ALA A 135 9.69 19.22 27.70
N GLU A 136 9.98 20.51 27.91
CA GLU A 136 10.86 20.98 28.99
C GLU A 136 10.31 20.61 30.38
N ALA A 137 9.01 20.81 30.63
CA ALA A 137 8.37 20.40 31.88
C ALA A 137 8.39 18.88 32.10
N ALA A 138 8.37 18.10 31.01
CA ALA A 138 8.48 16.64 31.04
C ALA A 138 9.93 16.14 31.09
N GLY A 139 10.93 17.02 30.93
CA GLY A 139 12.35 16.65 30.85
C GLY A 139 12.72 15.90 29.56
N ILE A 140 11.97 16.10 28.48
CA ILE A 140 12.16 15.43 27.19
C ILE A 140 12.93 16.36 26.25
N VAL A 141 14.07 15.88 25.74
CA VAL A 141 14.90 16.59 24.76
C VAL A 141 15.14 15.68 23.58
N GLY A 142 14.93 16.17 22.36
CA GLY A 142 15.05 15.37 21.14
C GLY A 142 16.01 15.98 20.15
N PHE A 143 16.80 15.14 19.52
CA PHE A 143 17.84 15.55 18.57
C PHE A 143 17.62 14.83 17.25
N HIS A 144 17.88 15.54 16.15
CA HIS A 144 17.89 14.96 14.81
C HIS A 144 19.10 15.46 14.04
N ILE A 145 19.77 14.52 13.39
CA ILE A 145 20.90 14.79 12.53
C ILE A 145 20.82 13.92 11.29
N SER A 146 21.19 14.48 10.15
CA SER A 146 21.27 13.78 8.88
C SER A 146 22.71 13.50 8.47
N GLY A 147 22.91 12.62 7.49
CA GLY A 147 24.21 12.36 6.86
C GLY A 147 24.80 13.58 6.15
N LEU A 148 24.05 14.69 5.98
CA LEU A 148 24.61 15.94 5.44
C LEU A 148 25.70 16.51 6.35
N TYR A 149 25.68 16.19 7.64
CA TYR A 149 26.66 16.59 8.65
C TYR A 149 27.82 15.60 8.79
N SER A 150 27.88 14.54 7.97
CA SER A 150 28.99 13.60 8.03
C SER A 150 30.33 14.32 7.83
N PRO A 151 31.32 14.09 8.73
CA PRO A 151 32.64 14.71 8.64
C PRO A 151 33.35 14.43 7.32
N LEU A 152 34.31 15.29 6.97
CA LEU A 152 35.16 15.09 5.80
C LEU A 152 35.89 13.74 5.87
N GLY A 153 35.82 12.97 4.78
CA GLY A 153 36.38 11.62 4.68
C GLY A 153 35.43 10.49 5.06
N TRP A 154 34.20 10.80 5.49
CA TRP A 154 33.13 9.83 5.68
C TRP A 154 32.15 9.94 4.49
N LEU A 155 30.84 9.93 4.74
CA LEU A 155 29.82 10.10 3.70
C LEU A 155 29.88 11.53 3.12
N SER A 156 30.30 11.63 1.86
CA SER A 156 30.40 12.90 1.15
C SER A 156 29.08 13.37 0.57
N TRP A 157 28.92 14.68 0.37
CA TRP A 157 27.78 15.24 -0.37
C TRP A 157 27.68 14.70 -1.79
N ALA A 158 28.81 14.44 -2.45
CA ALA A 158 28.84 13.81 -3.76
C ALA A 158 28.33 12.36 -3.73
N GLU A 159 28.59 11.60 -2.67
CA GLU A 159 28.02 10.24 -2.50
C GLU A 159 26.53 10.28 -2.22
N ILE A 160 26.06 11.22 -1.41
CA ILE A 160 24.62 11.41 -1.17
C ILE A 160 23.92 11.74 -2.49
N ALA A 161 24.48 12.64 -3.30
CA ALA A 161 23.97 12.97 -4.63
C ALA A 161 23.95 11.74 -5.56
N ARG A 162 25.04 10.96 -5.62
CA ARG A 162 25.11 9.70 -6.38
C ARG A 162 24.03 8.71 -5.97
N ASN A 163 23.88 8.48 -4.67
CA ASN A 163 22.91 7.53 -4.13
C ASN A 163 21.47 8.01 -4.42
N TRP A 164 21.22 9.32 -4.38
CA TRP A 164 19.94 9.89 -4.72
C TRP A 164 19.61 9.69 -6.20
N GLU A 165 20.54 9.99 -7.11
CA GLU A 165 20.35 9.77 -8.55
C GLU A 165 20.12 8.29 -8.86
N ALA A 166 20.90 7.39 -8.27
CA ALA A 166 20.74 5.95 -8.45
C ALA A 166 19.42 5.40 -7.87
N ALA A 167 18.86 6.06 -6.86
CA ALA A 167 17.58 5.69 -6.26
C ALA A 167 16.38 6.22 -7.05
N GLN A 168 16.55 7.19 -7.96
CA GLN A 168 15.44 7.73 -8.75
C GLN A 168 14.74 6.63 -9.54
N GLY A 169 13.40 6.62 -9.49
CA GLY A 169 12.57 5.57 -10.10
C GLY A 169 12.46 4.28 -9.27
N ASN A 170 13.13 4.18 -8.13
CA ASN A 170 13.01 3.05 -7.20
C ASN A 170 12.57 3.54 -5.81
N ASP A 171 11.26 3.46 -5.54
CA ASP A 171 10.65 3.91 -4.28
C ASP A 171 11.26 3.21 -3.04
N ALA A 172 11.70 1.95 -3.15
CA ALA A 172 12.33 1.23 -2.04
C ALA A 172 13.76 1.74 -1.75
N ALA A 173 14.51 2.07 -2.80
CA ALA A 173 15.82 2.69 -2.66
C ALA A 173 15.72 4.12 -2.11
N LEU A 174 14.74 4.91 -2.59
CA LEU A 174 14.47 6.25 -2.06
C LEU A 174 14.04 6.22 -0.60
N LYS A 175 13.18 5.27 -0.23
CA LYS A 175 12.80 5.01 1.17
C LYS A 175 14.02 4.75 2.03
N THR A 176 14.86 3.79 1.61
CA THR A 176 16.09 3.43 2.33
C THR A 176 16.98 4.64 2.53
N LEU A 177 17.23 5.42 1.47
CA LEU A 177 18.07 6.62 1.53
C LEU A 177 17.49 7.68 2.47
N LYS A 178 16.19 7.97 2.36
CA LYS A 178 15.52 8.97 3.21
C LYS A 178 15.55 8.58 4.70
N ASN A 179 15.30 7.31 4.99
CA ASN A 179 15.31 6.80 6.36
C ASN A 179 16.72 6.75 6.97
N THR A 180 17.66 6.14 6.25
CA THR A 180 19.00 5.83 6.80
C THR A 180 20.01 6.95 6.63
N VAL A 181 19.95 7.71 5.54
CA VAL A 181 20.90 8.80 5.27
C VAL A 181 20.36 10.14 5.75
N LEU A 182 19.10 10.46 5.45
CA LEU A 182 18.54 11.76 5.86
C LEU A 182 17.99 11.75 7.30
N GLY A 183 17.78 10.56 7.87
CA GLY A 183 17.14 10.43 9.18
C GLY A 183 15.71 10.97 9.14
N GLU A 184 15.03 10.90 8.00
CA GLU A 184 13.68 11.42 7.83
C GLU A 184 12.71 10.27 7.65
N THR A 185 11.48 10.45 8.14
CA THR A 185 10.44 9.47 7.89
C THR A 185 10.06 9.43 6.43
N TRP A 186 9.83 8.21 5.94
CA TRP A 186 9.24 8.00 4.64
C TRP A 186 7.73 8.16 4.77
N GLN A 187 7.20 9.21 4.16
CA GLN A 187 5.77 9.30 3.96
C GLN A 187 5.43 8.38 2.78
N GLU A 188 4.71 7.30 3.06
CA GLU A 188 4.07 6.56 1.97
C GLU A 188 3.20 7.54 1.20
N ARG A 189 3.37 7.61 -0.12
CA ARG A 189 2.67 8.57 -0.98
C ARG A 189 1.16 8.30 -0.92
N GLY A 190 0.48 8.94 0.04
CA GLY A 190 -0.90 8.64 0.44
C GLY A 190 -1.83 9.85 0.50
N GLU A 191 -1.54 10.96 -0.20
CA GLU A 191 -2.63 11.89 -0.54
C GLU A 191 -3.41 11.31 -1.74
N ALA A 192 -4.72 11.47 -1.77
CA ALA A 192 -5.46 11.22 -3.00
C ALA A 192 -4.92 12.15 -4.10
N PRO A 193 -4.66 11.65 -5.33
CA PRO A 193 -4.36 12.51 -6.46
C PRO A 193 -5.50 13.50 -6.70
N ASP A 194 -5.19 14.66 -7.28
CA ASP A 194 -6.20 15.64 -7.67
C ASP A 194 -7.17 15.02 -8.70
N TRP A 195 -8.44 14.94 -8.34
CA TRP A 195 -9.49 14.36 -9.16
C TRP A 195 -9.64 15.08 -10.50
N GLN A 196 -9.35 16.39 -10.58
CA GLN A 196 -9.45 17.15 -11.83
C GLN A 196 -8.43 16.65 -12.85
N ARG A 197 -7.20 16.40 -12.40
CA ARG A 197 -6.13 15.84 -13.26
C ARG A 197 -6.47 14.44 -13.75
N LEU A 198 -7.05 13.60 -12.89
CA LEU A 198 -7.51 12.27 -13.30
C LEU A 198 -8.67 12.35 -14.30
N TYR A 199 -9.58 13.30 -14.11
CA TYR A 199 -10.72 13.53 -15.00
C TYR A 199 -10.27 14.04 -16.37
N GLU A 200 -9.21 14.84 -16.44
CA GLU A 200 -8.63 15.30 -17.70
C GLU A 200 -7.83 14.21 -18.42
N ARG A 201 -7.19 13.29 -17.66
CA ARG A 201 -6.40 12.15 -18.18
C ARG A 201 -7.25 11.00 -18.74
N ARG A 202 -8.55 11.17 -18.91
CA ARG A 202 -9.40 10.06 -19.34
C ARG A 202 -9.26 9.79 -20.82
N GLU A 203 -9.32 8.52 -21.15
CA GLU A 203 -8.97 8.00 -22.46
C GLU A 203 -10.20 7.67 -23.31
N ASP A 204 -9.98 7.56 -24.61
CA ASP A 204 -11.00 7.49 -25.64
C ASP A 204 -11.55 6.05 -25.81
N TRP A 205 -12.27 5.54 -24.80
CA TRP A 205 -13.22 4.43 -24.97
C TRP A 205 -14.48 4.63 -24.11
N HIS A 206 -15.51 3.84 -24.41
CA HIS A 206 -16.81 3.90 -23.76
C HIS A 206 -16.90 2.86 -22.65
N LEU A 207 -17.67 3.16 -21.59
CA LEU A 207 -18.05 2.14 -20.61
C LEU A 207 -18.81 1.02 -21.32
N GLY A 208 -18.58 -0.22 -20.90
CA GLY A 208 -19.13 -1.43 -21.51
C GLY A 208 -18.23 -2.06 -22.59
N GLN A 209 -17.12 -1.42 -22.97
CA GLN A 209 -16.15 -1.96 -23.92
C GLN A 209 -14.85 -2.34 -23.20
N VAL A 210 -14.30 -3.52 -23.50
CA VAL A 210 -13.01 -3.97 -22.95
C VAL A 210 -11.86 -3.53 -23.86
N PRO A 211 -10.89 -2.73 -23.38
CA PRO A 211 -9.71 -2.36 -24.15
C PRO A 211 -8.79 -3.54 -24.48
N ASP A 212 -7.98 -3.43 -25.53
CA ASP A 212 -7.16 -4.53 -26.06
C ASP A 212 -6.13 -5.09 -25.06
N GLY A 213 -5.66 -4.25 -24.13
CA GLY A 213 -4.72 -4.66 -23.08
C GLY A 213 -5.35 -5.47 -21.94
N ALA A 214 -6.68 -5.50 -21.82
CA ALA A 214 -7.37 -6.15 -20.71
C ALA A 214 -7.71 -7.62 -21.04
N LEU A 215 -7.04 -8.54 -20.35
CA LEU A 215 -7.07 -9.98 -20.62
C LEU A 215 -7.95 -10.78 -19.66
N MET A 216 -8.35 -10.19 -18.54
CA MET A 216 -9.23 -10.78 -17.54
C MET A 216 -10.11 -9.71 -16.91
N LEU A 217 -11.38 -10.05 -16.63
CA LEU A 217 -12.31 -9.17 -15.92
C LEU A 217 -12.56 -9.65 -14.49
N THR A 218 -12.47 -8.75 -13.52
CA THR A 218 -13.03 -8.93 -12.18
C THR A 218 -13.89 -7.73 -11.81
N ALA A 219 -14.79 -7.91 -10.85
CA ALA A 219 -15.66 -6.85 -10.37
C ALA A 219 -15.61 -6.74 -8.86
N GLY A 220 -15.82 -5.52 -8.38
CA GLY A 220 -16.09 -5.23 -6.97
C GLY A 220 -17.49 -4.65 -6.86
N ALA A 221 -18.26 -5.14 -5.91
CA ALA A 221 -19.61 -4.67 -5.63
C ALA A 221 -19.70 -4.13 -4.20
N ASP A 222 -20.21 -2.91 -4.07
CA ASP A 222 -20.51 -2.26 -2.82
C ASP A 222 -22.03 -2.22 -2.60
N VAL A 223 -22.49 -2.76 -1.47
CA VAL A 223 -23.91 -2.96 -1.19
C VAL A 223 -24.40 -1.89 -0.25
N GLN A 224 -25.20 -0.97 -0.78
CA GLN A 224 -25.86 0.08 -0.02
C GLN A 224 -27.30 -0.34 0.30
N ARG A 225 -28.02 0.49 1.07
CA ARG A 225 -29.41 0.17 1.46
C ARG A 225 -30.38 0.25 0.28
N ASP A 226 -30.13 1.19 -0.63
CA ASP A 226 -31.02 1.56 -1.73
C ASP A 226 -30.50 1.21 -3.13
N ARG A 227 -29.29 0.62 -3.21
CA ARG A 227 -28.65 0.21 -4.47
C ARG A 227 -27.48 -0.74 -4.25
N ILE A 228 -27.02 -1.36 -5.33
CA ILE A 228 -25.74 -2.06 -5.41
C ILE A 228 -24.90 -1.38 -6.50
N GLU A 229 -23.74 -0.85 -6.15
CA GLU A 229 -22.80 -0.27 -7.12
C GLU A 229 -21.74 -1.30 -7.47
N ILE A 230 -21.46 -1.47 -8.76
CA ILE A 230 -20.49 -2.44 -9.26
C ILE A 230 -19.53 -1.74 -10.23
N ASP A 231 -18.23 -1.88 -10.00
CA ASP A 231 -17.23 -1.55 -11.02
C ASP A 231 -16.64 -2.83 -11.59
N VAL A 232 -16.63 -2.93 -12.93
CA VAL A 232 -15.95 -3.99 -13.68
C VAL A 232 -14.58 -3.48 -14.11
N TRP A 233 -13.54 -4.22 -13.74
CA TRP A 233 -12.15 -3.88 -14.00
C TRP A 233 -11.49 -4.96 -14.86
N GLY A 234 -10.82 -4.52 -15.92
CA GLY A 234 -9.95 -5.30 -16.75
C GLY A 234 -8.50 -5.30 -16.25
N TRP A 235 -7.82 -6.44 -16.36
CA TRP A 235 -6.44 -6.64 -15.94
C TRP A 235 -5.60 -7.19 -17.09
N GLY A 236 -4.41 -6.61 -17.27
CA GLY A 236 -3.51 -6.89 -18.39
C GLY A 236 -2.23 -7.59 -17.97
N TRP A 237 -1.30 -7.67 -18.91
CA TRP A 237 -0.08 -8.49 -18.83
C TRP A 237 0.72 -8.34 -17.53
N GLY A 238 1.29 -9.46 -17.07
CA GLY A 238 1.87 -9.66 -15.74
C GLY A 238 2.98 -8.70 -15.33
N ARG A 239 3.14 -8.57 -14.00
CA ARG A 239 4.02 -7.64 -13.25
C ARG A 239 3.78 -6.15 -13.47
N ASN A 240 3.14 -5.75 -14.57
CA ASN A 240 2.77 -4.38 -14.79
C ASN A 240 1.49 -3.99 -14.02
N LEU A 241 0.61 -4.90 -13.57
CA LEU A 241 -0.60 -4.55 -12.79
C LEU A 241 -1.45 -3.42 -13.44
N GLU A 242 -1.32 -3.26 -14.75
CA GLU A 242 -2.06 -2.30 -15.56
C GLU A 242 -3.53 -2.71 -15.56
N SER A 243 -4.41 -1.71 -15.49
CA SER A 243 -5.83 -1.97 -15.24
C SER A 243 -6.73 -0.93 -15.86
N TRP A 244 -7.87 -1.39 -16.38
CA TRP A 244 -8.84 -0.57 -17.11
C TRP A 244 -10.18 -0.62 -16.41
N LEU A 245 -10.78 0.54 -16.14
CA LEU A 245 -12.20 0.57 -15.81
C LEU A 245 -12.97 0.25 -17.09
N VAL A 246 -13.68 -0.88 -17.08
CA VAL A 246 -14.46 -1.37 -18.21
C VAL A 246 -15.89 -0.88 -18.08
N ASP A 247 -16.49 -0.99 -16.90
CA ASP A 247 -17.88 -0.64 -16.69
C ASP A 247 -18.15 -0.16 -15.26
N HIS A 248 -19.19 0.65 -15.11
CA HIS A 248 -19.72 1.09 -13.83
C HIS A 248 -21.25 0.96 -13.86
N VAL A 249 -21.77 0.02 -13.08
CA VAL A 249 -23.18 -0.35 -13.06
C VAL A 249 -23.77 -0.02 -11.70
N VAL A 250 -24.92 0.65 -11.69
CA VAL A 250 -25.69 0.93 -10.47
C VAL A 250 -27.03 0.22 -10.59
N LEU A 251 -27.23 -0.79 -9.74
CA LEU A 251 -28.49 -1.51 -9.62
C LEU A 251 -29.34 -0.83 -8.54
N GLU A 252 -30.27 0.02 -8.97
CA GLU A 252 -31.15 0.78 -8.07
C GLU A 252 -32.23 -0.14 -7.47
N GLY A 253 -32.37 -0.14 -6.15
CA GLY A 253 -33.37 -0.95 -5.47
C GLY A 253 -33.07 -1.20 -4.00
N ASP A 254 -34.13 -1.35 -3.21
CA ASP A 254 -34.04 -1.73 -1.80
C ASP A 254 -33.40 -3.13 -1.67
N THR A 255 -32.20 -3.20 -1.09
CA THR A 255 -31.41 -4.44 -0.97
C THR A 255 -32.00 -5.44 0.01
N ALA A 256 -33.09 -5.08 0.70
CA ALA A 256 -33.93 -6.03 1.43
C ALA A 256 -34.84 -6.88 0.51
N ARG A 257 -35.03 -6.50 -0.76
CA ARG A 257 -35.92 -7.20 -1.70
C ARG A 257 -35.16 -8.05 -2.71
N GLU A 258 -35.81 -9.07 -3.26
CA GLU A 258 -35.15 -10.07 -4.12
C GLU A 258 -34.85 -9.55 -5.54
N GLU A 259 -35.57 -8.54 -6.02
CA GLU A 259 -35.45 -8.04 -7.40
C GLU A 259 -34.03 -7.57 -7.72
N VAL A 260 -33.44 -6.72 -6.88
CA VAL A 260 -32.07 -6.18 -7.08
C VAL A 260 -30.99 -7.28 -7.04
N TRP A 261 -31.22 -8.35 -6.27
CA TRP A 261 -30.33 -9.52 -6.26
C TRP A 261 -30.51 -10.40 -7.51
N GLY A 262 -31.69 -10.38 -8.11
CA GLY A 262 -31.96 -10.96 -9.43
C GLY A 262 -31.14 -10.24 -10.50
N ASP A 263 -31.22 -8.92 -10.54
CA ASP A 263 -30.45 -8.10 -11.50
C ASP A 263 -28.93 -8.30 -11.33
N LEU A 264 -28.44 -8.40 -10.08
CA LEU A 264 -27.04 -8.73 -9.83
C LEU A 264 -26.66 -10.15 -10.30
N THR A 265 -27.59 -11.09 -10.24
CA THR A 265 -27.39 -12.45 -10.75
C THR A 265 -27.30 -12.44 -12.28
N ASP A 266 -28.14 -11.65 -12.95
CA ASP A 266 -28.13 -11.52 -14.40
C ASP A 266 -26.81 -10.89 -14.88
N LEU A 267 -26.28 -9.90 -14.15
CA LEU A 267 -24.97 -9.30 -14.42
C LEU A 267 -23.81 -10.30 -14.37
N LEU A 268 -23.87 -11.35 -13.53
CA LEU A 268 -22.85 -12.40 -13.51
C LEU A 268 -22.78 -13.20 -14.82
N GLY A 269 -23.89 -13.25 -15.57
CA GLY A 269 -24.01 -13.90 -16.87
C GLY A 269 -23.69 -12.99 -18.05
N GLU A 270 -23.49 -11.70 -17.83
CA GLU A 270 -23.17 -10.74 -18.89
C GLU A 270 -21.77 -10.94 -19.47
N THR A 271 -21.60 -10.45 -20.70
CA THR A 271 -20.34 -10.46 -21.42
C THR A 271 -20.08 -9.11 -22.06
N TRP A 272 -18.83 -8.66 -22.01
CA TRP A 272 -18.40 -7.39 -22.60
C TRP A 272 -17.64 -7.64 -23.90
N ASP A 273 -17.80 -6.71 -24.86
CA ASP A 273 -17.11 -6.78 -26.15
C ASP A 273 -15.67 -6.28 -26.00
N HIS A 274 -14.71 -7.12 -26.37
CA HIS A 274 -13.28 -6.80 -26.38
C HIS A 274 -12.89 -6.10 -27.68
N ALA A 275 -11.96 -5.14 -27.60
CA ALA A 275 -11.46 -4.40 -28.77
C ALA A 275 -10.91 -5.32 -29.87
N GLY A 276 -10.32 -6.45 -29.49
CA GLY A 276 -9.89 -7.53 -30.40
C GLY A 276 -11.03 -8.38 -31.00
N GLY A 277 -12.29 -8.12 -30.69
CA GLY A 277 -13.47 -8.79 -31.27
C GLY A 277 -14.00 -10.02 -30.52
N ALA A 278 -13.37 -10.41 -29.42
CA ALA A 278 -13.86 -11.47 -28.53
C ALA A 278 -14.95 -10.95 -27.58
N ARG A 279 -15.73 -11.86 -26.98
CA ARG A 279 -16.62 -11.54 -25.85
C ARG A 279 -16.04 -12.08 -24.55
N MET A 280 -15.91 -11.24 -23.55
CA MET A 280 -15.30 -11.57 -22.27
C MET A 280 -16.36 -11.68 -21.17
N ALA A 281 -16.32 -12.78 -20.42
CA ALA A 281 -17.16 -12.97 -19.25
C ALA A 281 -16.46 -12.50 -17.98
N LEU A 282 -17.25 -12.19 -16.95
CA LEU A 282 -16.74 -11.84 -15.63
C LEU A 282 -16.12 -13.06 -14.94
N ALA A 283 -14.82 -13.00 -14.61
CA ALA A 283 -14.14 -14.14 -14.00
C ALA A 283 -14.49 -14.29 -12.52
N ARG A 284 -14.51 -13.18 -11.78
CA ARG A 284 -14.84 -13.12 -10.35
C ARG A 284 -15.50 -11.80 -9.97
N LEU A 285 -16.46 -11.86 -9.06
CA LEU A 285 -17.06 -10.71 -8.38
C LEU A 285 -16.80 -10.81 -6.87
N ALA A 286 -16.18 -9.78 -6.29
CA ALA A 286 -16.09 -9.62 -4.84
C ALA A 286 -17.18 -8.66 -4.35
N ILE A 287 -18.03 -9.12 -3.42
CA ILE A 287 -19.15 -8.36 -2.88
C ILE A 287 -18.94 -8.05 -1.40
N ASP A 288 -19.12 -6.78 -1.03
CA ASP A 288 -19.04 -6.40 0.37
C ASP A 288 -20.20 -6.98 1.17
N THR A 289 -19.88 -7.45 2.37
CA THR A 289 -20.85 -8.07 3.27
C THR A 289 -21.45 -7.06 4.24
N GLY A 290 -21.12 -5.77 4.08
CA GLY A 290 -21.67 -4.65 4.83
C GLY A 290 -21.25 -4.64 6.30
N ASP A 291 -21.82 -3.67 7.03
CA ASP A 291 -21.57 -3.43 8.45
C ASP A 291 -22.60 -4.09 9.39
N GLY A 292 -23.61 -4.77 8.85
CA GLY A 292 -24.57 -5.60 9.59
C GLY A 292 -26.01 -5.56 9.09
N ALA A 293 -26.42 -4.51 8.36
CA ALA A 293 -27.81 -4.37 7.91
C ALA A 293 -28.14 -5.25 6.68
N THR A 294 -27.20 -5.38 5.74
CA THR A 294 -27.36 -6.11 4.47
C THR A 294 -26.63 -7.46 4.46
N THR A 295 -25.90 -7.78 5.53
CA THR A 295 -25.02 -8.95 5.64
C THR A 295 -25.74 -10.28 5.36
N ASP A 296 -26.91 -10.48 5.94
CA ASP A 296 -27.67 -11.72 5.75
C ASP A 296 -28.16 -11.90 4.30
N ALA A 297 -28.56 -10.81 3.65
CA ALA A 297 -28.98 -10.82 2.25
C ALA A 297 -27.82 -11.19 1.32
N VAL A 298 -26.65 -10.57 1.52
CA VAL A 298 -25.41 -10.90 0.79
C VAL A 298 -25.03 -12.36 0.98
N TYR A 299 -25.09 -12.87 2.21
CA TYR A 299 -24.79 -14.27 2.50
C TYR A 299 -25.78 -15.22 1.85
N ASN A 300 -27.08 -14.91 1.90
CA ASN A 300 -28.11 -15.69 1.23
C ASN A 300 -27.89 -15.77 -0.28
N TRP A 301 -27.58 -14.64 -0.92
CA TRP A 301 -27.30 -14.59 -2.34
C TRP A 301 -26.01 -15.33 -2.71
N CYS A 302 -24.91 -15.11 -1.96
CA CYS A 302 -23.65 -15.83 -2.13
C CYS A 302 -23.81 -17.36 -2.05
N ARG A 303 -24.71 -17.86 -1.19
CA ARG A 303 -25.01 -19.30 -1.09
C ARG A 303 -25.66 -19.85 -2.36
N LYS A 304 -26.57 -19.07 -2.98
CA LYS A 304 -27.26 -19.47 -4.22
C LYS A 304 -26.28 -19.53 -5.40
N MET A 305 -25.37 -18.54 -5.51
CA MET A 305 -24.41 -18.46 -6.63
C MET A 305 -23.23 -19.42 -6.50
N GLY A 306 -22.87 -19.80 -5.27
CA GLY A 306 -21.73 -20.66 -4.99
C GLY A 306 -20.37 -19.96 -5.10
N HIS A 307 -19.30 -20.69 -4.74
CA HIS A 307 -17.96 -20.11 -4.61
C HIS A 307 -17.17 -20.01 -5.93
N GLY A 308 -17.81 -20.29 -7.07
CA GLY A 308 -17.16 -20.38 -8.37
C GLY A 308 -16.84 -19.02 -8.98
N GLN A 309 -17.78 -18.08 -8.88
CA GLN A 309 -17.68 -16.74 -9.48
C GLN A 309 -17.77 -15.64 -8.42
N VAL A 310 -18.51 -15.86 -7.32
CA VAL A 310 -18.73 -14.86 -6.26
C VAL A 310 -17.81 -15.08 -5.07
N ILE A 311 -17.34 -13.97 -4.49
CA ILE A 311 -16.47 -13.92 -3.31
C ILE A 311 -17.09 -12.96 -2.30
N ALA A 312 -17.51 -13.46 -1.14
CA ALA A 312 -17.96 -12.61 -0.04
C ALA A 312 -16.74 -12.00 0.67
N VAL A 313 -16.68 -10.67 0.71
CA VAL A 313 -15.57 -9.94 1.33
C VAL A 313 -16.04 -9.07 2.49
N LYS A 314 -15.13 -8.78 3.41
CA LYS A 314 -15.31 -7.77 4.44
C LYS A 314 -14.08 -6.89 4.50
N GLY A 315 -14.29 -5.60 4.26
CA GLY A 315 -13.27 -4.59 4.47
C GLY A 315 -12.81 -4.55 5.93
N VAL A 316 -11.51 -4.43 6.13
CA VAL A 316 -10.92 -4.26 7.45
C VAL A 316 -9.94 -3.09 7.45
N GLY A 317 -10.00 -2.27 8.49
CA GLY A 317 -9.07 -1.16 8.68
C GLY A 317 -7.71 -1.63 9.22
N GLY A 318 -6.76 -0.71 9.24
CA GLY A 318 -5.41 -0.91 9.77
C GLY A 318 -4.37 -1.33 8.73
N PHE A 319 -3.11 -1.07 9.05
CA PHE A 319 -1.92 -1.47 8.28
C PHE A 319 -1.17 -2.65 8.91
N ASP A 320 -1.66 -3.15 10.04
CA ASP A 320 -1.04 -4.14 10.92
C ASP A 320 -1.25 -5.60 10.45
N ARG A 321 -1.59 -5.80 9.17
CA ARG A 321 -1.95 -7.12 8.63
C ARG A 321 -0.79 -7.77 7.88
N ALA A 322 -0.56 -9.05 8.15
CA ALA A 322 0.48 -9.84 7.49
C ALA A 322 0.20 -10.15 6.02
N THR A 323 -1.08 -10.15 5.60
CA THR A 323 -1.47 -10.39 4.20
C THR A 323 -2.52 -9.39 3.72
N PRO A 324 -2.51 -9.00 2.42
CA PRO A 324 -3.52 -8.10 1.85
C PRO A 324 -4.95 -8.68 1.88
N VAL A 325 -5.08 -10.00 1.77
CA VAL A 325 -6.35 -10.72 1.94
C VAL A 325 -6.12 -11.90 2.89
N ASP A 326 -6.99 -12.06 3.87
CA ASP A 326 -6.94 -13.10 4.91
C ASP A 326 -8.23 -13.94 4.88
N GLY A 327 -8.12 -15.27 5.05
CA GLY A 327 -9.24 -16.21 4.99
C GLY A 327 -8.98 -17.47 4.16
N PRO A 328 -10.05 -18.23 3.79
CA PRO A 328 -11.45 -17.95 4.07
C PRO A 328 -11.86 -18.36 5.48
N THR A 329 -12.72 -17.57 6.10
CA THR A 329 -13.46 -17.96 7.31
C THR A 329 -14.86 -18.46 6.92
N TYR A 330 -15.28 -19.58 7.49
CA TYR A 330 -16.62 -20.13 7.26
C TYR A 330 -17.58 -19.48 8.26
N VAL A 331 -18.59 -18.78 7.75
CA VAL A 331 -19.56 -18.03 8.57
C VAL A 331 -20.63 -18.95 9.15
N ASP A 332 -21.07 -19.94 8.38
CA ASP A 332 -22.17 -20.81 8.78
C ASP A 332 -21.72 -21.86 9.82
N VAL A 333 -22.52 -22.04 10.86
CA VAL A 333 -22.27 -22.98 11.98
C VAL A 333 -23.52 -23.84 12.19
N THR A 334 -23.34 -25.15 12.39
CA THR A 334 -24.45 -26.04 12.77
C THR A 334 -24.94 -25.76 14.19
N GLU A 335 -26.13 -26.25 14.54
CA GLU A 335 -26.69 -26.15 15.91
C GLU A 335 -25.75 -26.75 16.98
N ALA A 336 -24.90 -27.71 16.59
CA ALA A 336 -23.85 -28.30 17.43
C ALA A 336 -22.52 -27.51 17.43
N GLY A 337 -22.50 -26.27 16.93
CA GLY A 337 -21.33 -25.39 16.93
C GLY A 337 -20.26 -25.73 15.87
N ARG A 338 -20.53 -26.63 14.91
CA ARG A 338 -19.54 -27.03 13.89
C ARG A 338 -19.69 -26.17 12.63
N ARG A 339 -18.58 -25.60 12.14
CA ARG A 339 -18.58 -24.81 10.90
C ARG A 339 -19.00 -25.65 9.69
N ILE A 340 -19.93 -25.16 8.89
CA ILE A 340 -20.41 -25.83 7.68
C ILE A 340 -19.39 -25.60 6.55
N ARG A 341 -18.70 -26.65 6.13
CA ARG A 341 -17.66 -26.59 5.06
C ARG A 341 -18.19 -26.17 3.67
N ARG A 342 -19.51 -26.23 3.46
CA ARG A 342 -20.22 -25.74 2.25
C ARG A 342 -20.90 -24.38 2.45
N GLY A 343 -20.71 -23.76 3.62
CA GLY A 343 -21.27 -22.45 3.94
C GLY A 343 -20.52 -21.30 3.29
N VAL A 344 -21.00 -20.08 3.51
CA VAL A 344 -20.38 -18.86 2.98
C VAL A 344 -18.93 -18.73 3.45
N ARG A 345 -18.04 -18.47 2.49
CA ARG A 345 -16.61 -18.21 2.72
C ARG A 345 -16.38 -16.71 2.72
N LEU A 346 -16.07 -16.18 3.89
CA LEU A 346 -15.77 -14.78 4.09
C LEU A 346 -14.26 -14.53 4.06
N TRP A 347 -13.85 -13.61 3.20
CA TRP A 347 -12.48 -13.12 3.10
C TRP A 347 -12.37 -11.73 3.69
N LYS A 348 -11.35 -11.49 4.52
CA LYS A 348 -11.06 -10.17 5.06
C LYS A 348 -10.08 -9.46 4.15
N VAL A 349 -10.46 -8.30 3.64
CA VAL A 349 -9.65 -7.52 2.70
C VAL A 349 -9.03 -6.33 3.43
N ALA A 350 -7.70 -6.27 3.50
CA ALA A 350 -6.95 -5.15 4.04
C ALA A 350 -7.08 -3.93 3.12
N GLY A 351 -8.17 -3.17 3.29
CA GLY A 351 -8.51 -2.07 2.41
C GLY A 351 -7.40 -1.01 2.35
N ALA A 352 -6.70 -0.78 3.46
CA ALA A 352 -5.61 0.18 3.52
C ALA A 352 -4.47 -0.11 2.53
N VAL A 353 -4.12 -1.38 2.34
CA VAL A 353 -3.04 -1.81 1.42
C VAL A 353 -3.44 -1.55 -0.03
N PHE A 354 -4.64 -1.97 -0.43
CA PHE A 354 -5.13 -1.79 -1.80
C PHE A 354 -5.44 -0.32 -2.13
N LYS A 355 -5.84 0.49 -1.13
CA LYS A 355 -6.01 1.94 -1.28
C LYS A 355 -4.66 2.64 -1.54
N SER A 356 -3.64 2.32 -0.73
CA SER A 356 -2.28 2.83 -0.96
C SER A 356 -1.74 2.42 -2.34
N GLU A 357 -1.93 1.16 -2.74
CA GLU A 357 -1.55 0.68 -4.07
C GLU A 357 -2.28 1.45 -5.18
N THR A 358 -3.60 1.59 -5.08
CA THR A 358 -4.43 2.29 -6.06
C THR A 358 -4.02 3.75 -6.20
N TYR A 359 -3.80 4.48 -5.10
CA TYR A 359 -3.37 5.87 -5.18
C TYR A 359 -1.95 6.03 -5.71
N ARG A 360 -1.03 5.12 -5.41
CA ARG A 360 0.30 5.09 -6.03
C ARG A 360 0.18 4.99 -7.54
N PHE A 361 -0.70 4.11 -8.02
CA PHE A 361 -0.94 3.89 -9.44
C PHE A 361 -1.68 5.03 -10.14
N LEU A 362 -2.67 5.63 -9.49
CA LEU A 362 -3.39 6.78 -10.04
C LEU A 362 -2.47 8.00 -10.25
N ARG A 363 -1.36 8.11 -9.54
CA ARG A 363 -0.37 9.21 -9.68
C ARG A 363 0.59 9.03 -10.85
N LEU A 364 0.63 7.88 -11.50
CA LEU A 364 1.51 7.65 -12.65
C LEU A 364 1.11 8.62 -13.79
N ALA A 365 2.12 9.24 -14.40
CA ALA A 365 1.90 10.08 -15.57
C ALA A 365 1.60 9.20 -16.79
N ALA A 366 0.64 9.63 -17.61
CA ALA A 366 0.47 9.03 -18.92
C ALA A 366 1.67 9.41 -19.79
N PRO A 367 2.22 8.48 -20.59
CA PRO A 367 3.19 8.85 -21.62
C PRO A 367 2.54 9.83 -22.61
N THR A 368 3.36 10.71 -23.17
CA THR A 368 2.96 11.62 -24.23
C THR A 368 2.73 10.87 -25.54
N ASP A 369 1.96 11.45 -26.46
CA ASP A 369 1.71 10.85 -27.79
C ASP A 369 3.02 10.57 -28.55
N GLU A 370 4.04 11.43 -28.36
CA GLU A 370 5.38 11.27 -28.91
C GLU A 370 6.10 10.06 -28.31
N GLU A 371 6.06 9.91 -26.98
CA GLU A 371 6.64 8.75 -26.28
C GLU A 371 5.95 7.44 -26.70
N ILE A 372 4.63 7.44 -26.84
CA ILE A 372 3.85 6.28 -27.33
C ILE A 372 4.26 5.94 -28.77
N ALA A 373 4.39 6.95 -29.65
CA ALA A 373 4.82 6.75 -31.03
C ALA A 373 6.25 6.20 -31.14
N ASP A 374 7.12 6.57 -30.20
CA ASP A 374 8.49 6.05 -30.07
C ASP A 374 8.54 4.66 -29.41
N GLY A 375 7.39 4.07 -29.07
CA GLY A 375 7.26 2.72 -28.52
C GLY A 375 7.37 2.65 -26.99
N THR A 376 7.31 3.79 -26.30
CA THR A 376 7.23 3.83 -24.83
C THR A 376 5.82 3.43 -24.39
N GLY A 377 5.71 2.28 -23.73
CA GLY A 377 4.46 1.82 -23.14
C GLY A 377 4.09 2.57 -21.86
N TYR A 378 2.89 2.31 -21.34
CA TYR A 378 2.47 2.81 -20.03
C TYR A 378 3.34 2.23 -18.91
N LEU A 379 3.53 3.04 -17.86
CA LEU A 379 4.29 2.61 -16.68
C LEU A 379 3.58 1.44 -15.97
N ALA A 380 4.37 0.53 -15.42
CA ALA A 380 3.87 -0.55 -14.58
C ALA A 380 2.98 0.01 -13.45
N GLY A 381 1.70 -0.31 -13.55
CA GLY A 381 0.66 -0.07 -12.57
C GLY A 381 -0.42 0.86 -13.07
N PHE A 382 -0.30 1.36 -14.29
CA PHE A 382 -1.14 2.44 -14.78
C PHE A 382 -2.63 2.09 -14.70
N VAL A 383 -3.42 3.08 -14.28
CA VAL A 383 -4.88 2.96 -14.17
C VAL A 383 -5.52 3.80 -15.25
N HIS A 384 -6.13 3.08 -16.17
CA HIS A 384 -6.85 3.56 -17.33
C HIS A 384 -8.30 3.86 -16.97
N ILE A 385 -8.76 5.09 -17.27
CA ILE A 385 -10.10 5.57 -16.94
C ILE A 385 -10.77 6.06 -18.24
N PRO A 386 -11.93 5.51 -18.64
CA PRO A 386 -12.63 5.95 -19.85
C PRO A 386 -13.25 7.33 -19.69
N ARG A 387 -13.36 8.06 -20.81
CA ARG A 387 -14.12 9.32 -20.88
C ARG A 387 -15.58 9.18 -20.48
N GLY A 388 -16.17 7.99 -20.60
CA GLY A 388 -17.55 7.70 -20.18
C GLY A 388 -17.82 7.86 -18.69
N THR A 389 -16.78 7.94 -17.84
CA THR A 389 -16.95 8.18 -16.40
C THR A 389 -17.49 9.57 -16.09
N THR A 390 -18.16 9.73 -14.95
CA THR A 390 -18.63 11.04 -14.49
C THR A 390 -17.61 11.71 -13.59
N ALA A 391 -17.72 13.03 -13.41
CA ALA A 391 -16.86 13.76 -12.48
C ALA A 391 -17.09 13.30 -11.03
N GLU A 392 -18.32 12.89 -10.72
CA GLU A 392 -18.66 12.36 -9.40
C GLU A 392 -17.98 11.03 -9.12
N TRP A 393 -17.96 10.12 -10.10
CA TRP A 393 -17.23 8.86 -9.97
C TRP A 393 -15.73 9.09 -9.70
N THR A 394 -15.08 10.00 -10.44
CA THR A 394 -13.65 10.32 -10.23
C THR A 394 -13.39 10.95 -8.85
N LYS A 395 -14.33 11.76 -8.34
CA LYS A 395 -14.25 12.32 -6.98
C LYS A 395 -14.40 11.25 -5.92
N GLN A 396 -15.26 10.26 -6.12
CA GLN A 396 -15.42 9.13 -5.19
C GLN A 396 -14.18 8.24 -5.17
N LEU A 397 -13.55 8.00 -6.33
CA LEU A 397 -12.29 7.27 -6.41
C LEU A 397 -11.15 7.96 -5.63
N THR A 398 -11.26 9.26 -5.39
CA THR A 398 -10.27 10.09 -4.67
C THR A 398 -10.80 10.65 -3.35
N ALA A 399 -11.91 10.09 -2.85
CA ALA A 399 -12.64 10.66 -1.72
C ALA A 399 -12.00 10.39 -0.36
N GLU A 400 -10.85 9.72 -0.27
CA GLU A 400 -10.22 9.38 1.01
C GLU A 400 -8.78 9.89 1.10
N GLN A 401 -8.38 10.33 2.28
CA GLN A 401 -7.01 10.77 2.56
C GLN A 401 -6.44 10.02 3.76
N LEU A 402 -5.15 9.71 3.69
CA LEU A 402 -4.46 9.08 4.80
C LEU A 402 -4.13 10.13 5.86
N MET A 403 -4.82 10.07 7.00
CA MET A 403 -4.63 11.02 8.10
C MET A 403 -4.05 10.31 9.33
N THR A 404 -3.21 11.03 10.06
CA THR A 404 -2.74 10.58 11.37
C THR A 404 -3.82 10.90 12.40
N VAL A 405 -4.48 9.86 12.92
CA VAL A 405 -5.51 9.99 13.94
C VAL A 405 -4.93 9.61 15.30
N LYS A 406 -5.15 10.48 16.30
CA LYS A 406 -4.83 10.18 17.70
C LYS A 406 -5.96 9.35 18.30
N THR A 407 -5.63 8.14 18.75
CA THR A 407 -6.55 7.30 19.50
C THR A 407 -6.85 7.92 20.87
N ARG A 408 -7.95 7.51 21.52
CA ARG A 408 -8.32 7.94 22.88
C ARG A 408 -7.25 7.67 23.94
N GLN A 409 -6.35 6.74 23.67
CA GLN A 409 -5.24 6.36 24.55
C GLN A 409 -3.93 7.12 24.23
N GLY A 410 -3.95 8.07 23.28
CA GLY A 410 -2.81 8.90 22.91
C GLY A 410 -1.90 8.32 21.81
N PHE A 411 -2.12 7.07 21.39
CA PHE A 411 -1.38 6.47 20.28
C PHE A 411 -1.79 7.09 18.95
N GLN A 412 -0.81 7.46 18.12
CA GLN A 412 -1.05 7.87 16.74
C GLN A 412 -1.17 6.62 15.86
N ARG A 413 -2.18 6.59 14.98
CA ARG A 413 -2.30 5.58 13.93
C ARG A 413 -2.65 6.24 12.60
N LEU A 414 -2.15 5.68 11.51
CA LEU A 414 -2.57 6.07 10.17
C LEU A 414 -3.94 5.45 9.89
N GLU A 415 -4.88 6.28 9.46
CA GLU A 415 -6.25 5.87 9.13
C GLU A 415 -6.71 6.61 7.88
N TRP A 416 -7.27 5.86 6.93
CA TRP A 416 -7.93 6.44 5.77
C TRP A 416 -9.20 7.13 6.26
N GLN A 417 -9.25 8.45 6.14
CA GLN A 417 -10.44 9.24 6.43
C GLN A 417 -11.13 9.64 5.14
N GLN A 418 -12.44 9.45 5.13
CA GLN A 418 -13.30 9.91 4.07
C GLN A 418 -13.42 11.44 4.12
N THR A 419 -13.17 12.08 3.00
CA THR A 419 -13.22 13.54 2.82
C THR A 419 -14.51 14.01 2.15
N ARG A 420 -15.31 13.07 1.62
CA ARG A 420 -16.61 13.30 0.97
C ARG A 420 -17.64 12.33 1.53
N ASP A 421 -18.92 12.57 1.32
CA ASP A 421 -19.98 11.67 1.80
C ASP A 421 -20.01 10.32 1.08
N ARG A 422 -19.53 10.28 -0.17
CA ARG A 422 -19.54 9.11 -1.06
C ARG A 422 -18.12 8.69 -1.45
N ASN A 423 -17.86 7.38 -1.46
CA ASN A 423 -16.56 6.76 -1.78
C ASN A 423 -16.69 5.38 -2.46
N GLU A 424 -17.88 5.04 -2.99
CA GLU A 424 -18.22 3.72 -3.48
C GLU A 424 -17.27 3.26 -4.61
N ALA A 425 -16.89 4.15 -5.53
CA ALA A 425 -15.91 3.86 -6.58
C ALA A 425 -14.55 3.36 -6.05
N MET A 426 -14.04 3.92 -4.94
CA MET A 426 -12.80 3.44 -4.32
C MET A 426 -13.00 2.05 -3.70
N VAL A 427 -14.15 1.82 -3.08
CA VAL A 427 -14.50 0.53 -2.48
C VAL A 427 -14.62 -0.57 -3.54
N CYS A 428 -15.35 -0.31 -4.63
CA CYS A 428 -15.49 -1.22 -5.76
C CYS A 428 -14.13 -1.55 -6.39
N ARG A 429 -13.27 -0.55 -6.61
CA ARG A 429 -11.89 -0.75 -7.09
C ARG A 429 -11.08 -1.68 -6.18
N VAL A 430 -11.11 -1.44 -4.87
CA VAL A 430 -10.39 -2.26 -3.88
C VAL A 430 -10.86 -3.71 -3.93
N TYR A 431 -12.17 -3.95 -4.03
CA TYR A 431 -12.71 -5.30 -4.06
C TYR A 431 -12.48 -6.01 -5.39
N ALA A 432 -12.56 -5.33 -6.53
CA ALA A 432 -12.17 -5.89 -7.83
C ALA A 432 -10.70 -6.34 -7.82
N ARG A 433 -9.81 -5.51 -7.25
CA ARG A 433 -8.39 -5.84 -7.08
C ARG A 433 -8.17 -7.00 -6.12
N ALA A 434 -8.91 -7.06 -5.02
CA ALA A 434 -8.86 -8.19 -4.08
C ALA A 434 -9.33 -9.50 -4.73
N ALA A 435 -10.36 -9.45 -5.59
CA ALA A 435 -10.78 -10.61 -6.38
C ALA A 435 -9.66 -11.10 -7.31
N ALA A 436 -8.99 -10.18 -8.01
CA ALA A 436 -7.85 -10.51 -8.87
C ALA A 436 -6.67 -11.11 -8.06
N TRP A 437 -6.37 -10.55 -6.89
CA TRP A 437 -5.37 -11.10 -5.97
C TRP A 437 -5.70 -12.52 -5.53
N LEU A 438 -6.96 -12.80 -5.17
CA LEU A 438 -7.43 -14.14 -4.78
C LEU A 438 -7.37 -15.17 -5.92
N MET A 439 -7.41 -14.71 -7.17
CA MET A 439 -7.16 -15.57 -8.34
C MET A 439 -5.67 -15.88 -8.53
N GLY A 440 -4.80 -15.27 -7.72
CA GLY A 440 -3.35 -15.43 -7.75
C GLY A 440 -2.68 -14.61 -8.85
N MET A 441 -3.35 -13.58 -9.38
CA MET A 441 -2.87 -12.77 -10.52
C MET A 441 -1.42 -12.30 -10.33
N ASP A 442 -1.07 -11.88 -9.11
CA ASP A 442 0.26 -11.41 -8.71
C ASP A 442 1.37 -12.48 -8.82
N CYS A 443 0.99 -13.76 -8.87
CA CYS A 443 1.90 -14.91 -8.96
C CYS A 443 1.87 -15.59 -10.34
N TRP A 444 1.13 -15.06 -11.31
CA TRP A 444 1.06 -15.66 -12.65
C TRP A 444 2.35 -15.40 -13.43
N ASN A 445 2.80 -16.41 -14.16
CA ASN A 445 3.92 -16.30 -15.08
C ASN A 445 3.47 -15.73 -16.43
N GLU A 446 4.45 -15.35 -17.25
CA GLU A 446 4.22 -14.78 -18.58
C GLU A 446 3.41 -15.72 -19.49
N ASP A 447 3.74 -17.02 -19.49
CA ASP A 447 3.05 -18.04 -20.29
C ASP A 447 1.53 -18.05 -20.05
N ARG A 448 1.09 -17.75 -18.82
CA ARG A 448 -0.33 -17.70 -18.50
C ARG A 448 -1.01 -16.47 -19.08
N TRP A 449 -0.32 -15.33 -19.11
CA TRP A 449 -0.82 -14.11 -19.75
C TRP A 449 -0.86 -14.26 -21.27
N GLU A 450 0.19 -14.84 -21.85
CA GLU A 450 0.22 -15.24 -23.27
C GLU A 450 -0.96 -16.16 -23.62
N ALA A 451 -1.25 -17.15 -22.76
CA ALA A 451 -2.37 -18.06 -22.97
C ALA A 451 -3.73 -17.37 -22.89
N LEU A 452 -3.88 -16.34 -22.05
CA LEU A 452 -5.10 -15.53 -21.98
C LEU A 452 -5.25 -14.65 -23.22
N ALA A 453 -4.18 -13.99 -23.65
CA ALA A 453 -4.18 -13.17 -24.86
C ALA A 453 -4.46 -14.01 -26.13
N ALA A 454 -3.87 -15.21 -26.23
CA ALA A 454 -4.12 -16.12 -27.33
C ALA A 454 -5.59 -16.57 -27.43
N GLN A 455 -6.33 -16.60 -26.32
CA GLN A 455 -7.78 -16.90 -26.31
C GLN A 455 -8.63 -15.74 -26.83
N LEU A 456 -8.10 -14.51 -26.83
CA LEU A 456 -8.83 -13.29 -27.20
C LEU A 456 -8.55 -12.83 -28.64
N LEU A 457 -7.48 -13.32 -29.28
CA LEU A 457 -7.15 -13.00 -30.67
C LEU A 457 -8.05 -13.78 -31.67
N PRO A 458 -8.72 -13.10 -32.62
CA PRO A 458 -9.50 -13.77 -33.64
C PRO A 458 -8.57 -14.46 -34.65
N GLY A 459 -8.63 -15.79 -34.69
CA GLY A 459 -8.03 -16.59 -35.76
C GLY A 459 -6.88 -17.49 -35.35
N ARG A 460 -7.13 -18.45 -34.45
CA ARG A 460 -6.54 -19.80 -34.58
C ARG A 460 -7.35 -20.83 -33.79
N THR A 461 -7.69 -21.89 -34.50
CA THR A 461 -8.31 -23.15 -34.08
C THR A 461 -9.80 -23.15 -33.72
N GLU A 462 -10.59 -23.57 -34.70
CA GLU A 462 -11.71 -24.49 -34.49
C GLU A 462 -11.33 -25.52 -33.41
N THR A 463 -12.03 -25.51 -32.28
CA THR A 463 -12.74 -26.65 -31.66
C THR A 463 -12.96 -26.33 -30.17
N THR A 464 -14.22 -26.41 -29.76
CA THR A 464 -14.77 -26.28 -28.39
C THR A 464 -15.09 -24.84 -27.95
N THR A 465 -16.37 -24.50 -28.08
CA THR A 465 -17.03 -23.37 -27.41
C THR A 465 -16.88 -23.47 -25.90
N LEU A 466 -15.88 -22.79 -25.34
CA LEU A 466 -15.88 -22.36 -23.95
C LEU A 466 -15.74 -20.83 -23.96
N PRO A 467 -16.58 -20.09 -23.22
CA PRO A 467 -16.45 -18.63 -23.13
C PRO A 467 -15.11 -18.25 -22.49
N ALA A 468 -14.42 -17.28 -23.09
CA ALA A 468 -13.16 -16.74 -22.58
C ALA A 468 -13.38 -16.11 -21.19
N GLY A 469 -12.57 -16.52 -20.20
CA GLY A 469 -12.68 -16.09 -18.80
C GLY A 469 -12.68 -17.21 -17.75
N GLN A 470 -12.75 -18.50 -18.14
CA GLN A 470 -12.57 -19.59 -17.20
C GLN A 470 -11.08 -20.00 -17.08
N PRO A 471 -10.43 -19.83 -15.92
CA PRO A 471 -9.06 -20.30 -15.74
C PRO A 471 -9.03 -21.82 -15.92
N GLN A 472 -8.18 -22.28 -16.85
CA GLN A 472 -7.98 -23.68 -17.16
C GLN A 472 -7.45 -24.39 -15.90
N ARG A 473 -8.33 -25.06 -15.15
CA ARG A 473 -7.90 -25.92 -14.06
C ARG A 473 -7.34 -27.17 -14.70
N GLN A 474 -6.01 -27.29 -14.77
CA GLN A 474 -5.39 -28.59 -15.03
C GLN A 474 -5.95 -29.57 -14.00
N THR A 475 -6.75 -30.54 -14.45
CA THR A 475 -7.05 -31.73 -13.66
C THR A 475 -5.74 -32.45 -13.46
N ILE A 476 -5.09 -32.21 -12.32
CA ILE A 476 -4.02 -33.07 -11.83
C ILE A 476 -4.72 -34.41 -11.54
N THR A 477 -4.61 -35.34 -12.48
CA THR A 477 -4.93 -36.74 -12.24
C THR A 477 -4.08 -37.17 -11.03
N PRO A 478 -4.68 -37.67 -9.94
CA PRO A 478 -3.89 -38.15 -8.82
C PRO A 478 -2.93 -39.22 -9.35
N PRO A 479 -1.63 -39.17 -8.99
CA PRO A 479 -0.70 -40.21 -9.41
C PRO A 479 -1.23 -41.56 -8.95
N SER A 480 -1.19 -42.55 -9.84
CA SER A 480 -1.50 -43.93 -9.53
C SER A 480 -0.70 -44.38 -8.30
N PRO A 481 -1.28 -45.17 -7.38
CA PRO A 481 -0.57 -45.63 -6.21
C PRO A 481 0.67 -46.42 -6.66
N ARG A 482 1.85 -45.87 -6.38
CA ARG A 482 3.12 -46.57 -6.62
C ARG A 482 3.09 -47.87 -5.86
N SER A 483 3.30 -48.98 -6.58
CA SER A 483 3.50 -50.29 -6.00
C SER A 483 4.68 -50.25 -5.03
N LEU A 484 4.42 -50.58 -3.76
CA LEU A 484 5.44 -50.84 -2.74
C LEU A 484 6.15 -52.16 -3.10
N GLY A 485 7.09 -52.07 -4.03
CA GLY A 485 7.89 -53.19 -4.53
C GLY A 485 9.39 -53.05 -4.25
N TRP A 486 9.78 -52.24 -3.27
CA TRP A 486 11.19 -52.03 -2.93
C TRP A 486 11.39 -51.95 -1.41
N LEU A 487 11.08 -53.03 -0.72
CA LEU A 487 11.70 -53.38 0.56
C LEU A 487 11.60 -54.89 0.72
N GLY A 488 12.78 -55.51 0.77
CA GLY A 488 12.98 -56.93 0.62
C GLY A 488 12.31 -57.80 1.68
N ASP A 489 12.02 -59.00 1.22
CA ASP A 489 11.71 -60.22 1.94
C ASP A 489 12.38 -60.30 3.33
N ARG A 490 11.58 -60.20 4.39
CA ARG A 490 11.95 -60.69 5.73
C ARG A 490 10.99 -61.79 6.14
N ARG A 491 11.47 -63.00 5.89
CA ARG A 491 10.95 -64.28 6.35
C ARG A 491 10.57 -64.28 7.84
N LYS A 492 9.44 -64.93 8.08
CA LYS A 492 8.98 -65.64 9.28
C LYS A 492 10.02 -65.85 10.39
N GLY A 493 9.62 -65.48 11.61
CA GLY A 493 10.25 -65.92 12.84
C GLY A 493 9.31 -65.68 14.02
N ASN A 494 8.46 -66.66 14.29
CA ASN A 494 7.64 -66.78 15.49
C ASN A 494 8.53 -67.40 16.58
N TRP A 495 8.71 -66.75 17.72
CA TRP A 495 9.17 -67.39 18.96
C TRP A 495 8.43 -66.74 20.14
N PHE A 496 7.72 -67.62 20.85
CA PHE A 496 7.09 -67.56 22.17
C PHE A 496 7.13 -66.29 22.99
#